data_AF-A0A6H9H3Y9-F1
#
_entry.id   AF-A0A6H9H3Y9-F1
#
_cell.length_a   1.000
_cell.length_b   1.000
_cell.length_c   1.000
_cell.angle_alpha   90.00
_cell.angle_beta   90.00
_cell.angle_gamma   90.00
#
_symmetry.space_group_name_H-M   'P 1'
#
loop_
_entity.id
_entity.type
_entity.pdbx_description
1 polymer ?
#
loop_
_entity_poly.entity_id
_entity_poly.type
_entity_poly.pdbx_seq_one_letter_code
_entity_poly.pdbx_strand_id
1 'polypeptide(L)'
;MHRLFAILVPVLLALSAHAEDQPIAFSAEQRAALGISTAALSADAGAAAAGLPATVTVPPDRERVVAAPVAGMISRLMVALGDSVKAGQPVATLRSQELAAAQRDTAEAAVQARLAEESAQRDEALFQEGIVAESRVQATRAALTQARAHLAERRASLRLLGYSAAEIAAAEQGEKLSDSVNLVAPIAGTVLEVQAATGGRVEAATPLLRIASLDTLWLEIHAPVDSAALLAPGQKVVVP
;
A
#
# COMPACT_ATOMS: atom_id res chain seq x y z
N MET A 1 6.22 79.50 61.95
CA MET A 1 4.92 79.02 62.47
C MET A 1 3.97 78.83 61.30
N HIS A 2 3.27 77.69 61.28
CA HIS A 2 2.05 77.36 60.51
C HIS A 2 2.14 76.81 59.07
N ARG A 3 1.57 75.59 58.93
CA ARG A 3 0.71 75.06 57.82
C ARG A 3 1.43 74.56 56.56
N LEU A 4 0.99 73.54 55.81
CA LEU A 4 0.01 72.43 55.83
C LEU A 4 0.27 71.69 54.46
N PHE A 5 -0.40 70.56 54.20
CA PHE A 5 -0.60 69.94 52.87
C PHE A 5 0.58 69.18 52.22
N ALA A 6 0.43 68.11 51.45
CA ALA A 6 -0.60 67.08 51.23
C ALA A 6 -0.06 66.15 50.11
N ILE A 7 -0.33 64.85 50.21
CA ILE A 7 -0.76 63.90 49.14
C ILE A 7 -0.07 63.95 47.75
N LEU A 8 0.55 62.83 47.37
CA LEU A 8 0.64 62.31 45.97
C LEU A 8 0.99 60.80 46.03
N VAL A 9 0.03 59.86 45.91
CA VAL A 9 -0.43 59.11 44.69
C VAL A 9 0.63 58.10 44.16
N PRO A 10 0.23 56.85 43.82
CA PRO A 10 1.05 55.63 43.93
C PRO A 10 1.78 55.27 42.63
N VAL A 11 2.80 54.39 42.74
CA VAL A 11 3.46 53.77 41.57
C VAL A 11 3.37 52.26 41.70
N LEU A 12 2.70 51.68 40.70
CA LEU A 12 2.57 50.26 40.42
C LEU A 12 3.94 49.71 39.97
N LEU A 13 4.40 48.61 40.56
CA LEU A 13 5.48 47.79 40.00
C LEU A 13 5.12 46.32 40.16
N ALA A 14 4.83 45.69 39.02
CA ALA A 14 4.63 44.27 38.87
C ALA A 14 5.96 43.54 39.07
N LEU A 15 6.01 42.55 39.95
CA LEU A 15 7.10 41.58 40.01
C LEU A 15 6.53 40.16 39.91
N SER A 16 6.99 39.46 38.89
CA SER A 16 6.67 38.08 38.55
C SER A 16 7.06 37.11 39.66
N ALA A 17 6.16 36.19 40.01
CA ALA A 17 6.41 35.12 40.97
C ALA A 17 7.20 33.98 40.31
N HIS A 18 8.42 33.74 40.78
CA HIS A 18 9.10 32.46 40.64
C HIS A 18 8.62 31.53 41.76
N ALA A 19 8.07 30.37 41.40
CA ALA A 19 7.71 29.33 42.35
C ALA A 19 9.00 28.59 42.75
N GLU A 20 9.51 28.90 43.93
CA GLU A 20 10.57 28.16 44.61
C GLU A 20 9.89 27.03 45.40
N ASP A 21 10.29 25.78 45.15
CA ASP A 21 9.78 24.60 45.84
C ASP A 21 10.33 24.55 47.28
N GLN A 22 9.81 25.43 48.15
CA GLN A 22 10.20 25.49 49.56
C GLN A 22 9.38 24.48 50.37
N PRO A 23 10.00 23.42 50.93
CA PRO A 23 9.27 22.45 51.73
C PRO A 23 8.75 23.10 53.03
N ILE A 24 7.45 22.98 53.26
CA ILE A 24 6.81 23.50 54.48
C ILE A 24 7.21 22.62 55.67
N ALA A 25 8.12 23.13 56.51
CA ALA A 25 8.59 22.43 57.69
C ALA A 25 7.60 22.58 58.86
N PHE A 26 6.95 21.49 59.25
CA PHE A 26 6.15 21.42 60.47
C PHE A 26 6.89 20.66 61.56
N SER A 27 6.87 21.19 62.79
CA SER A 27 7.36 20.46 63.97
C SER A 27 6.44 19.28 64.30
N ALA A 28 6.97 18.27 65.01
CA ALA A 28 6.21 17.07 65.37
C ALA A 28 4.96 17.39 66.21
N GLU A 29 5.06 18.39 67.08
CA GLU A 29 3.95 18.87 67.92
C GLU A 29 2.86 19.56 67.09
N GLN A 30 3.24 20.38 66.10
CA GLN A 30 2.29 21.02 65.18
C GLN A 30 1.56 19.99 64.31
N ARG A 31 2.24 18.92 63.88
CA ARG A 31 1.59 17.83 63.12
C ARG A 31 0.53 17.11 63.96
N ALA A 32 0.81 16.87 65.24
CA ALA A 32 -0.14 16.25 66.16
C ALA A 32 -1.32 17.17 66.50
N ALA A 33 -1.08 18.46 66.76
CA ALA A 33 -2.12 19.45 67.06
C ALA A 33 -3.05 19.73 65.88
N LEU A 34 -2.51 19.67 64.65
CA LEU A 34 -3.27 19.84 63.41
C LEU A 34 -3.92 18.53 62.92
N GLY A 35 -3.74 17.41 63.64
CA GLY A 35 -4.30 16.11 63.27
C GLY A 35 -3.75 15.53 61.97
N ILE A 36 -2.53 15.90 61.57
CA ILE A 36 -1.90 15.44 60.33
C ILE A 36 -1.46 13.98 60.51
N SER A 37 -2.23 13.06 59.94
CA SER A 37 -1.89 11.65 59.87
C SER A 37 -1.17 11.35 58.56
N THR A 38 0.02 10.77 58.63
CA THR A 38 0.80 10.33 57.48
C THR A 38 0.77 8.82 57.38
N ALA A 39 0.46 8.28 56.20
CA ALA A 39 0.73 6.89 55.89
C ALA A 39 2.07 6.80 55.14
N ALA A 40 2.87 5.78 55.44
CA ALA A 40 4.00 5.44 54.57
C ALA A 40 3.46 5.11 53.19
N LEU A 41 4.08 5.65 52.13
CA LEU A 41 3.74 5.28 50.77
C LEU A 41 4.09 3.81 50.60
N SER A 42 3.11 2.93 50.80
CA SER A 42 3.21 1.55 50.38
C SER A 42 3.26 1.58 48.87
N ALA A 43 4.29 0.99 48.27
CA ALA A 43 4.26 0.59 46.87
C ALA A 43 3.28 -0.58 46.72
N ASP A 44 2.04 -0.37 47.13
CA ASP A 44 0.98 -1.27 46.76
C ASP A 44 0.87 -1.11 45.25
N ALA A 45 1.03 -2.23 44.54
CA ALA A 45 0.93 -2.35 43.09
C ALA A 45 -0.53 -2.14 42.63
N GLY A 46 -1.14 -1.07 43.13
CA GLY A 46 -2.49 -0.58 42.87
C GLY A 46 -2.56 0.29 41.62
N ALA A 47 -1.56 0.23 40.74
CA ALA A 47 -1.90 0.20 39.33
C ALA A 47 -2.56 -1.14 39.08
N ALA A 48 -3.82 -1.28 39.53
CA ALA A 48 -4.72 -2.26 38.95
C ALA A 48 -4.52 -2.09 37.45
N ALA A 49 -3.95 -3.11 36.81
CA ALA A 49 -3.81 -3.17 35.38
C ALA A 49 -5.24 -3.20 34.83
N ALA A 50 -5.90 -2.04 34.80
CA ALA A 50 -7.04 -1.79 33.97
C ALA A 50 -6.52 -2.18 32.59
N GLY A 51 -6.97 -3.35 32.13
CA GLY A 51 -6.47 -3.95 30.90
C GLY A 51 -6.42 -2.87 29.84
N LEU A 52 -5.26 -2.72 29.21
CA LEU A 52 -5.11 -1.72 28.18
C LEU A 52 -6.01 -2.12 27.01
N PRO A 53 -6.86 -1.22 26.49
CA PRO A 53 -7.69 -1.56 25.35
C PRO A 53 -6.80 -1.94 24.17
N ALA A 54 -7.09 -3.08 23.57
CA ALA A 54 -6.29 -3.63 22.49
C ALA A 54 -7.17 -4.06 21.31
N THR A 55 -6.66 -3.86 20.11
CA THR A 55 -7.32 -4.25 18.86
C THR A 55 -6.46 -5.27 18.13
N VAL A 56 -7.09 -6.35 17.66
CA VAL A 56 -6.41 -7.32 16.78
C VAL A 56 -6.40 -6.73 15.37
N THR A 57 -5.21 -6.52 14.83
CA THR A 57 -5.01 -6.00 13.48
C THR A 57 -4.19 -6.97 12.64
N VAL A 58 -4.35 -6.87 11.32
CA VAL A 58 -3.54 -7.67 10.40
C VAL A 58 -2.28 -6.88 10.06
N PRO A 59 -1.08 -7.49 10.13
CA PRO A 59 0.15 -6.83 9.74
C PRO A 59 0.10 -6.34 8.29
N PRO A 60 0.58 -5.12 7.98
CA PRO A 60 0.48 -4.53 6.64
C PRO A 60 1.28 -5.30 5.58
N ASP A 61 2.31 -6.07 5.98
CA ASP A 61 3.06 -6.96 5.09
C ASP A 61 2.31 -8.25 4.73
N ARG A 62 1.27 -8.58 5.50
CA ARG A 62 0.41 -9.77 5.31
C ARG A 62 -0.95 -9.46 4.71
N GLU A 63 -1.17 -8.21 4.33
CA GLU A 63 -2.36 -7.75 3.65
C GLU A 63 -2.03 -7.32 2.22
N ARG A 64 -2.87 -7.71 1.27
CA ARG A 64 -2.76 -7.31 -0.14
C ARG A 64 -4.09 -6.88 -0.70
N VAL A 65 -4.07 -5.70 -1.31
CA VAL A 65 -5.19 -5.17 -2.08
C VAL A 65 -5.03 -5.61 -3.52
N VAL A 66 -6.05 -6.25 -4.06
CA VAL A 66 -6.15 -6.58 -5.48
C VAL A 66 -6.94 -5.47 -6.15
N ALA A 67 -6.27 -4.74 -7.03
CA ALA A 67 -6.85 -3.64 -7.80
C ALA A 67 -7.06 -4.05 -9.25
N ALA A 68 -7.93 -3.31 -9.95
CA ALA A 68 -8.13 -3.48 -11.38
C ALA A 68 -6.86 -3.05 -12.15
N PRO A 69 -6.26 -3.93 -12.98
CA PRO A 69 -5.08 -3.58 -13.77
C PRO A 69 -5.40 -2.63 -14.93
N VAL A 70 -6.66 -2.64 -15.39
CA VAL A 70 -7.17 -1.83 -16.50
C VAL A 70 -8.61 -1.41 -16.20
N ALA A 71 -9.09 -0.38 -16.91
CA ALA A 71 -10.51 -0.04 -16.87
C ALA A 71 -11.34 -1.13 -17.57
N GLY A 72 -12.49 -1.49 -16.98
CA GLY A 72 -13.30 -2.58 -17.50
C GLY A 72 -14.59 -2.81 -16.73
N MET A 73 -15.32 -3.85 -17.12
CA MET A 73 -16.52 -4.33 -16.44
C MET A 73 -16.25 -5.68 -15.80
N ILE A 74 -16.61 -5.84 -14.53
CA ILE A 74 -16.49 -7.10 -13.81
C ILE A 74 -17.55 -8.05 -14.38
N SER A 75 -17.13 -9.07 -15.15
CA SER A 75 -18.05 -10.03 -15.76
C SER A 75 -18.43 -11.16 -14.81
N ARG A 76 -17.53 -11.51 -13.88
CA ARG A 76 -17.75 -12.55 -12.87
C ARG A 76 -16.94 -12.23 -11.62
N LEU A 77 -17.56 -12.44 -10.47
CA LEU A 77 -16.89 -12.50 -9.17
C LEU A 77 -16.93 -13.95 -8.68
N MET A 78 -15.78 -14.51 -8.30
CA MET A 78 -15.61 -15.93 -7.96
C MET A 78 -15.40 -16.17 -6.46
N VAL A 79 -15.30 -15.10 -5.67
CA VAL A 79 -15.06 -15.14 -4.23
C VAL A 79 -15.99 -14.18 -3.49
N ALA A 80 -16.31 -14.50 -2.25
CA ALA A 80 -17.09 -13.69 -1.33
C ALA A 80 -16.27 -13.29 -0.10
N LEU A 81 -16.83 -12.36 0.69
CA LEU A 81 -16.28 -11.97 1.98
C LEU A 81 -16.16 -13.19 2.90
N GLY A 82 -14.98 -13.38 3.50
CA GLY A 82 -14.69 -14.50 4.40
C GLY A 82 -14.20 -15.78 3.71
N ASP A 83 -14.21 -15.84 2.36
CA ASP A 83 -13.69 -17.00 1.64
C ASP A 83 -12.17 -17.13 1.80
N SER A 84 -11.69 -18.37 1.89
CA SER A 84 -10.27 -18.69 1.84
C SER A 84 -9.81 -18.88 0.40
N VAL A 85 -8.70 -18.25 0.04
CA VAL A 85 -8.10 -18.27 -1.30
C VAL A 85 -6.64 -18.71 -1.26
N LYS A 86 -6.20 -19.38 -2.32
CA LYS A 86 -4.79 -19.74 -2.52
C LYS A 86 -4.10 -18.69 -3.40
N ALA A 87 -2.78 -18.55 -3.25
CA ALA A 87 -1.99 -17.74 -4.18
C ALA A 87 -2.16 -18.27 -5.62
N GLY A 88 -2.43 -17.37 -6.56
CA GLY A 88 -2.71 -17.68 -7.96
C GLY A 88 -4.16 -18.12 -8.26
N GLN A 89 -5.03 -18.24 -7.26
CA GLN A 89 -6.43 -18.60 -7.47
C GLN A 89 -7.18 -17.45 -8.17
N PRO A 90 -7.97 -17.72 -9.24
CA PRO A 90 -8.84 -16.72 -9.84
C PRO A 90 -9.91 -16.22 -8.87
N VAL A 91 -10.01 -14.91 -8.71
CA VAL A 91 -10.94 -14.24 -7.78
C VAL A 91 -12.03 -13.45 -8.51
N ALA A 92 -11.73 -12.90 -9.68
CA ALA A 92 -12.68 -12.19 -10.51
C ALA A 92 -12.26 -12.24 -11.98
N THR A 93 -13.23 -12.05 -12.89
CA THR A 93 -12.98 -11.86 -14.31
C THR A 93 -13.42 -10.46 -14.70
N LEU A 94 -12.51 -9.73 -15.35
CA LEU A 94 -12.74 -8.37 -15.85
C LEU A 94 -12.77 -8.40 -17.38
N ARG A 95 -13.77 -7.78 -18.00
CA ARG A 95 -13.81 -7.53 -19.45
C ARG A 95 -13.42 -6.11 -19.78
N SER A 96 -12.47 -5.93 -20.69
CA SER A 96 -11.95 -4.62 -21.07
C SER A 96 -11.76 -4.51 -22.58
N GLN A 97 -12.24 -3.41 -23.15
CA GLN A 97 -12.01 -3.06 -24.55
C GLN A 97 -10.55 -2.65 -24.79
N GLU A 98 -9.91 -2.05 -23.80
CA GLU A 98 -8.51 -1.63 -23.84
C GLU A 98 -7.58 -2.84 -23.97
N LEU A 99 -7.86 -3.93 -23.23
CA LEU A 99 -7.13 -5.19 -23.38
C LEU A 99 -7.29 -5.80 -24.77
N ALA A 100 -8.51 -5.77 -25.30
CA ALA A 100 -8.75 -6.27 -26.65
C ALA A 100 -8.05 -5.42 -27.71
N ALA A 101 -7.89 -4.11 -27.49
CA ALA A 101 -7.10 -3.24 -28.37
C ALA A 101 -5.61 -3.55 -28.25
N ALA A 102 -5.06 -3.63 -27.03
CA ALA A 102 -3.64 -3.92 -26.79
C ALA A 102 -3.18 -5.27 -27.39
N GLN A 103 -4.03 -6.30 -27.32
CA GLN A 103 -3.76 -7.60 -27.97
C GLN A 103 -3.74 -7.48 -29.50
N ARG A 104 -4.70 -6.74 -30.09
CA ARG A 104 -4.73 -6.48 -31.53
C ARG A 104 -3.50 -5.73 -32.01
N ASP A 105 -3.12 -4.67 -31.31
CA ASP A 105 -1.93 -3.88 -31.62
C ASP A 105 -0.64 -4.71 -31.54
N THR A 106 -0.58 -5.63 -30.57
CA THR A 106 0.55 -6.56 -30.42
C THR A 106 0.60 -7.56 -31.58
N ALA A 107 -0.54 -8.13 -31.98
CA ALA A 107 -0.64 -9.03 -33.11
C ALA A 107 -0.21 -8.33 -34.42
N GLU A 108 -0.68 -7.10 -34.63
CA GLU A 108 -0.29 -6.29 -35.79
C GLU A 108 1.22 -6.01 -35.80
N ALA A 109 1.78 -5.55 -34.67
CA ALA A 109 3.21 -5.31 -34.54
C ALA A 109 4.04 -6.58 -34.80
N ALA A 110 3.54 -7.76 -34.39
CA ALA A 110 4.18 -9.04 -34.65
C ALA A 110 4.18 -9.40 -36.13
N VAL A 111 3.08 -9.16 -36.84
CA VAL A 111 3.00 -9.32 -38.30
C VAL A 111 3.99 -8.39 -39.00
N GLN A 112 4.05 -7.11 -38.62
CA GLN A 112 4.98 -6.14 -39.21
C GLN A 112 6.44 -6.52 -38.98
N ALA A 113 6.80 -6.95 -37.77
CA ALA A 113 8.15 -7.41 -37.46
C ALA A 113 8.55 -8.63 -38.31
N ARG A 114 7.64 -9.60 -38.49
CA ARG A 114 7.86 -10.78 -39.34
C ARG A 114 8.03 -10.41 -40.82
N LEU A 115 7.19 -9.53 -41.36
CA LEU A 115 7.31 -9.06 -42.75
C LEU A 115 8.65 -8.32 -42.99
N ALA A 116 9.05 -7.47 -42.05
CA ALA A 116 10.33 -6.77 -42.12
C ALA A 116 11.52 -7.74 -42.01
N GLU A 117 11.38 -8.81 -41.23
CA GLU A 117 12.38 -9.87 -41.09
C GLU A 117 12.58 -10.64 -42.38
N GLU A 118 11.49 -11.10 -42.99
CA GLU A 118 11.51 -11.78 -44.29
C GLU A 118 12.12 -10.89 -45.38
N SER A 119 11.81 -9.58 -45.35
CA SER A 119 12.38 -8.63 -46.31
C SER A 119 13.87 -8.40 -46.11
N ALA A 120 14.33 -8.26 -44.87
CA ALA A 120 15.75 -8.11 -44.57
C ALA A 120 16.53 -9.38 -44.93
N GLN A 121 15.99 -10.57 -44.62
CA GLN A 121 16.61 -11.85 -44.97
C GLN A 121 16.73 -12.05 -46.48
N ARG A 122 15.67 -11.71 -47.23
CA ARG A 122 15.68 -11.79 -48.70
C ARG A 122 16.69 -10.82 -49.31
N ASP A 123 16.69 -9.57 -48.89
CA ASP A 123 17.61 -8.57 -49.45
C ASP A 123 19.08 -8.87 -49.07
N GLU A 124 19.32 -9.46 -47.89
CA GLU A 124 20.63 -9.98 -47.49
C GLU A 124 21.13 -11.08 -48.44
N ALA A 125 20.29 -12.08 -48.73
CA ALA A 125 20.63 -13.16 -49.65
C ALA A 125 20.92 -12.64 -51.07
N LEU A 126 20.07 -11.73 -51.57
CA LEU A 126 20.26 -11.11 -52.88
C LEU A 126 21.53 -10.24 -52.96
N PHE A 127 21.95 -9.62 -51.85
CA PHE A 127 23.19 -8.86 -51.80
C PHE A 127 24.41 -9.76 -51.87
N GLN A 128 24.39 -10.91 -51.19
CA GLN A 128 25.45 -11.92 -51.26
C GLN A 128 25.59 -12.50 -52.68
N GLU A 129 24.50 -12.53 -53.45
CA GLU A 129 24.49 -12.89 -54.87
C GLU A 129 24.86 -11.73 -55.81
N GLY A 130 25.11 -10.52 -55.29
CA GLY A 130 25.46 -9.33 -56.08
C GLY A 130 24.30 -8.70 -56.86
N ILE A 131 23.06 -9.02 -56.52
CA ILE A 131 21.85 -8.61 -57.27
C ILE A 131 21.32 -7.23 -56.81
N VAL A 132 21.44 -6.91 -55.52
CA VAL A 132 20.97 -5.63 -54.94
C VAL A 132 22.12 -4.81 -54.37
N ALA A 133 21.93 -3.49 -54.24
CA ALA A 133 22.91 -2.60 -53.64
C ALA A 133 22.93 -2.72 -52.09
N GLU A 134 24.08 -2.46 -51.47
CA GLU A 134 24.24 -2.49 -50.01
C GLU A 134 23.26 -1.53 -49.29
N SER A 135 23.00 -0.36 -49.87
CA SER A 135 22.05 0.61 -49.32
C SER A 135 20.64 0.04 -49.15
N ARG A 136 20.24 -0.91 -50.00
CA ARG A 136 18.95 -1.61 -49.89
C ARG A 136 18.92 -2.55 -48.68
N VAL A 137 20.00 -3.28 -48.43
CA VAL A 137 20.16 -4.11 -47.22
C VAL A 137 20.16 -3.24 -45.96
N GLN A 138 20.88 -2.12 -45.98
CA GLN A 138 20.91 -1.19 -44.86
C GLN A 138 19.50 -0.65 -44.56
N ALA A 139 18.73 -0.30 -45.59
CA ALA A 139 17.35 0.15 -45.45
C ALA A 139 16.42 -0.91 -44.85
N THR A 140 16.47 -2.17 -45.33
CA THR A 140 15.61 -3.24 -44.78
C THR A 140 16.03 -3.69 -43.38
N ARG A 141 17.32 -3.70 -43.06
CA ARG A 141 17.81 -3.94 -41.69
C ARG A 141 17.36 -2.84 -40.71
N ALA A 142 17.36 -1.57 -41.15
CA ALA A 142 16.83 -0.47 -40.35
C ALA A 142 15.32 -0.64 -40.11
N ALA A 143 14.55 -0.98 -41.15
CA ALA A 143 13.11 -1.26 -41.04
C ALA A 143 12.81 -2.42 -40.09
N LEU A 144 13.57 -3.52 -40.16
CA LEU A 144 13.46 -4.65 -39.22
C LEU A 144 13.73 -4.22 -37.78
N THR A 145 14.78 -3.43 -37.56
CA THR A 145 15.13 -2.92 -36.22
C THR A 145 13.99 -2.08 -35.63
N GLN A 146 13.41 -1.19 -36.44
CA GLN A 146 12.26 -0.38 -36.05
C GLN A 146 11.04 -1.25 -35.73
N ALA A 147 10.70 -2.22 -36.58
CA ALA A 147 9.55 -3.09 -36.38
C ALA A 147 9.70 -3.97 -35.12
N ARG A 148 10.91 -4.49 -34.84
CA ARG A 148 11.21 -5.24 -33.61
C ARG A 148 11.12 -4.37 -32.37
N ALA A 149 11.58 -3.12 -32.43
CA ALA A 149 11.44 -2.18 -31.33
C ALA A 149 9.97 -1.90 -31.00
N HIS A 150 9.14 -1.68 -32.04
CA HIS A 150 7.70 -1.49 -31.87
C HIS A 150 7.01 -2.72 -31.26
N LEU A 151 7.34 -3.94 -31.72
CA LEU A 151 6.82 -5.16 -31.09
C LEU A 151 7.26 -5.29 -29.63
N ALA A 152 8.52 -4.97 -29.32
CA ALA A 152 9.02 -5.02 -27.94
C ALA A 152 8.28 -4.05 -27.01
N GLU A 153 7.94 -2.86 -27.50
CA GLU A 153 7.10 -1.88 -26.79
C GLU A 153 5.71 -2.46 -26.47
N ARG A 154 5.03 -3.04 -27.46
CA ARG A 154 3.70 -3.64 -27.27
C ARG A 154 3.72 -4.81 -26.28
N ARG A 155 4.75 -5.67 -26.36
CA ARG A 155 5.01 -6.75 -25.38
C ARG A 155 5.20 -6.21 -23.97
N ALA A 156 5.95 -5.12 -23.81
CA ALA A 156 6.18 -4.51 -22.51
C ALA A 156 4.88 -3.96 -21.92
N SER A 157 4.05 -3.32 -22.74
CA SER A 157 2.72 -2.85 -22.33
C SER A 157 1.84 -3.99 -21.78
N LEU A 158 1.69 -5.10 -22.52
CA LEU A 158 0.90 -6.25 -22.04
C LEU A 158 1.45 -6.85 -20.73
N ARG A 159 2.77 -6.87 -20.54
CA ARG A 159 3.40 -7.36 -19.31
C ARG A 159 3.03 -6.49 -18.11
N LEU A 160 2.95 -5.17 -18.29
CA LEU A 160 2.52 -4.25 -17.24
C LEU A 160 1.05 -4.48 -16.86
N LEU A 161 0.23 -4.99 -17.79
CA LEU A 161 -1.16 -5.38 -17.54
C LEU A 161 -1.31 -6.76 -16.89
N GLY A 162 -0.18 -7.41 -16.53
CA GLY A 162 -0.16 -8.69 -15.82
C GLY A 162 -0.19 -9.93 -16.72
N TYR A 163 -0.04 -9.78 -18.05
CA TYR A 163 0.02 -10.94 -18.94
C TYR A 163 1.33 -11.70 -18.76
N SER A 164 1.22 -13.02 -18.71
CA SER A 164 2.36 -13.93 -18.73
C SER A 164 3.01 -13.96 -20.12
N ALA A 165 4.27 -14.42 -20.18
CA ALA A 165 4.98 -14.59 -21.45
C ALA A 165 4.23 -15.52 -22.43
N ALA A 166 3.52 -16.53 -21.91
CA ALA A 166 2.73 -17.45 -22.73
C ALA A 166 1.50 -16.77 -23.34
N GLU A 167 0.81 -15.93 -22.58
CA GLU A 167 -0.36 -15.19 -23.07
C GLU A 167 0.05 -14.12 -24.10
N ILE A 168 1.19 -13.46 -23.88
CA ILE A 168 1.76 -12.51 -24.85
C ILE A 168 2.10 -13.23 -26.16
N ALA A 169 2.75 -14.40 -26.10
CA ALA A 169 3.09 -15.18 -27.29
C ALA A 169 1.85 -15.65 -28.06
N ALA A 170 0.76 -16.00 -27.37
CA ALA A 170 -0.51 -16.33 -28.02
C ALA A 170 -1.12 -15.11 -28.73
N ALA A 171 -1.10 -13.94 -28.09
CA ALA A 171 -1.60 -12.70 -28.70
C ALA A 171 -0.83 -12.34 -29.98
N GLU A 172 0.49 -12.54 -30.03
CA GLU A 172 1.31 -12.31 -31.24
C GLU A 172 0.97 -13.22 -32.42
N GLN A 173 0.45 -14.41 -32.14
CA GLN A 173 -0.01 -15.35 -33.16
C GLN A 173 -1.44 -15.02 -33.64
N GLY A 174 -2.10 -14.04 -33.01
CA GLY A 174 -3.51 -13.75 -33.24
C GLY A 174 -4.43 -14.85 -32.69
N GLU A 175 -3.90 -15.78 -31.89
CA GLU A 175 -4.67 -16.85 -31.28
C GLU A 175 -5.27 -16.36 -29.97
N LYS A 176 -6.58 -16.61 -29.78
CA LYS A 176 -7.31 -16.34 -28.53
C LYS A 176 -7.25 -14.88 -28.05
N LEU A 177 -7.61 -13.92 -28.92
CA LEU A 177 -7.92 -12.57 -28.47
C LEU A 177 -9.10 -12.61 -27.49
N SER A 178 -8.80 -12.55 -26.20
CA SER A 178 -9.79 -12.54 -25.13
C SER A 178 -9.97 -11.11 -24.67
N ASP A 179 -11.19 -10.61 -24.69
CA ASP A 179 -11.51 -9.33 -24.07
C ASP A 179 -11.64 -9.42 -22.54
N SER A 180 -11.34 -10.60 -21.98
CA SER A 180 -11.43 -10.91 -20.56
C SER A 180 -10.08 -11.27 -19.95
N VAL A 181 -9.80 -10.73 -18.75
CA VAL A 181 -8.65 -11.05 -17.91
C VAL A 181 -9.13 -11.63 -16.58
N ASN A 182 -8.48 -12.69 -16.13
CA ASN A 182 -8.72 -13.25 -14.81
C ASN A 182 -7.79 -12.55 -13.80
N LEU A 183 -8.39 -11.95 -12.79
CA LEU A 183 -7.69 -11.44 -11.63
C LEU A 183 -7.43 -12.61 -10.68
N VAL A 184 -6.20 -12.69 -10.18
CA VAL A 184 -5.75 -13.76 -9.30
C VAL A 184 -5.38 -13.21 -7.93
N ALA A 185 -5.50 -14.04 -6.89
CA ALA A 185 -5.03 -13.72 -5.56
C ALA A 185 -3.48 -13.69 -5.52
N PRO A 186 -2.83 -12.59 -5.11
CA PRO A 186 -1.36 -12.50 -5.04
C PRO A 186 -0.78 -13.29 -3.86
N ILE A 187 -1.57 -13.53 -2.81
CA ILE A 187 -1.19 -14.28 -1.62
C ILE A 187 -2.30 -15.29 -1.26
N ALA A 188 -1.94 -16.32 -0.51
CA ALA A 188 -2.93 -17.16 0.15
C ALA A 188 -3.45 -16.47 1.42
N GLY A 189 -4.73 -16.61 1.73
CA GLY A 189 -5.34 -15.96 2.88
C GLY A 189 -6.87 -15.97 2.84
N THR A 190 -7.47 -15.04 3.57
CA THR A 190 -8.92 -14.85 3.64
C THR A 190 -9.31 -13.50 3.04
N VAL A 191 -10.42 -13.47 2.32
CA VAL A 191 -10.99 -12.22 1.76
C VAL A 191 -11.61 -11.39 2.89
N LEU A 192 -10.96 -10.28 3.24
CA LEU A 192 -11.41 -9.36 4.29
C LEU A 192 -12.42 -8.34 3.79
N GLU A 193 -12.41 -8.03 2.51
CA GLU A 193 -13.28 -7.02 1.92
C GLU A 193 -13.48 -7.27 0.42
N VAL A 194 -14.70 -7.01 -0.05
CA VAL A 194 -15.07 -7.07 -1.46
C VAL A 194 -15.81 -5.78 -1.82
N GLN A 195 -15.18 -4.93 -2.61
CA GLN A 195 -15.76 -3.69 -3.15
C GLN A 195 -16.27 -3.89 -4.59
N ALA A 196 -15.81 -4.96 -5.25
CA ALA A 196 -16.22 -5.34 -6.58
C ALA A 196 -17.65 -5.93 -6.61
N ALA A 197 -18.44 -5.51 -7.60
CA ALA A 197 -19.75 -6.09 -7.90
C ALA A 197 -19.79 -6.59 -9.35
N THR A 198 -20.38 -7.77 -9.56
CA THR A 198 -20.62 -8.32 -10.91
C THR A 198 -21.51 -7.37 -11.72
N GLY A 199 -21.11 -7.05 -12.95
CA GLY A 199 -21.73 -6.04 -13.82
C GLY A 199 -21.25 -4.61 -13.55
N GLY A 200 -20.52 -4.37 -12.45
CA GLY A 200 -19.93 -3.08 -12.12
C GLY A 200 -18.81 -2.68 -13.08
N ARG A 201 -18.73 -1.38 -13.38
CA ARG A 201 -17.62 -0.79 -14.14
C ARG A 201 -16.59 -0.23 -13.16
N VAL A 202 -15.32 -0.49 -13.44
CA VAL A 202 -14.20 -0.06 -12.62
C VAL A 202 -13.14 0.60 -13.50
N GLU A 203 -12.42 1.55 -12.92
CA GLU A 203 -11.28 2.20 -13.56
C GLU A 203 -9.97 1.50 -13.18
N ALA A 204 -8.90 1.78 -13.91
CA ALA A 204 -7.58 1.28 -13.56
C ALA A 204 -7.19 1.73 -12.14
N ALA A 205 -6.47 0.86 -11.42
CA ALA A 205 -6.06 1.05 -10.02
C ALA A 205 -7.21 1.11 -8.99
N THR A 206 -8.46 0.92 -9.39
CA THR A 206 -9.58 0.83 -8.43
C THR A 206 -9.41 -0.42 -7.56
N PRO A 207 -9.41 -0.30 -6.21
CA PRO A 207 -9.36 -1.46 -5.32
C PRO A 207 -10.63 -2.30 -5.46
N LEU A 208 -10.49 -3.61 -5.61
CA LEU A 208 -11.60 -4.53 -5.84
C LEU A 208 -11.85 -5.44 -4.65
N LEU A 209 -10.78 -5.94 -4.05
CA LEU A 209 -10.82 -6.92 -2.98
C LEU A 209 -9.55 -6.88 -2.14
N ARG A 210 -9.69 -7.22 -0.86
CA ARG A 210 -8.61 -7.19 0.13
C ARG A 210 -8.44 -8.58 0.70
N ILE A 211 -7.23 -9.11 0.58
CA ILE A 211 -6.88 -10.47 1.00
C ILE A 211 -5.82 -10.34 2.07
N ALA A 212 -5.97 -11.08 3.17
CA ALA A 212 -4.94 -11.09 4.20
C ALA A 212 -4.69 -12.49 4.78
N SER A 213 -3.43 -12.76 5.13
CA SER A 213 -3.03 -13.97 5.86
C SER A 213 -3.29 -13.75 7.35
N LEU A 214 -4.14 -14.59 7.93
CA LEU A 214 -4.53 -14.55 9.34
C LEU A 214 -3.63 -15.43 10.24
N ASP A 215 -2.53 -15.97 9.69
CA ASP A 215 -1.64 -16.90 10.41
C ASP A 215 -0.82 -16.18 11.52
N THR A 216 -0.61 -14.88 11.39
CA THR A 216 0.06 -14.05 12.40
C THR A 216 -0.62 -12.69 12.43
N LEU A 217 -1.17 -12.35 13.58
CA LEU A 217 -1.89 -11.10 13.82
C LEU A 217 -1.10 -10.24 14.80
N TRP A 218 -1.27 -8.93 14.71
CA TRP A 218 -0.75 -8.00 15.71
C TRP A 218 -1.85 -7.68 16.71
N LEU A 219 -1.43 -7.48 17.96
CA LEU A 219 -2.27 -6.93 19.01
C LEU A 219 -1.80 -5.50 19.27
N GLU A 220 -2.55 -4.52 18.77
CA GLU A 220 -2.26 -3.11 19.02
C GLU A 220 -2.87 -2.71 20.35
N ILE A 221 -2.03 -2.34 21.31
CA ILE A 221 -2.45 -1.98 22.66
C ILE A 221 -2.35 -0.45 22.80
N HIS A 222 -3.46 0.19 23.14
CA HIS A 222 -3.50 1.63 23.38
C HIS A 222 -3.17 1.93 24.85
N ALA A 223 -1.97 2.49 25.08
CA ALA A 223 -1.48 2.87 26.41
C ALA A 223 -1.58 4.40 26.61
N PRO A 224 -2.30 4.89 27.64
CA PRO A 224 -2.21 6.29 28.07
C PRO A 224 -0.78 6.69 28.42
N VAL A 225 -0.44 7.97 28.26
CA VAL A 225 0.93 8.49 28.48
C VAL A 225 1.47 8.12 29.87
N ASP A 226 0.63 8.20 30.90
CA ASP A 226 0.99 7.87 32.28
C ASP A 226 1.41 6.41 32.46
N SER A 227 0.84 5.51 31.66
CA SER A 227 1.16 4.07 31.66
C SER A 227 2.28 3.71 30.69
N ALA A 228 2.45 4.48 29.60
CA ALA A 228 3.47 4.24 28.59
C ALA A 228 4.90 4.32 29.16
N ALA A 229 5.11 5.20 30.15
CA ALA A 229 6.39 5.33 30.87
C ALA A 229 6.81 4.05 31.61
N LEU A 230 5.86 3.13 31.87
CA LEU A 230 6.09 1.87 32.57
C LEU A 230 6.27 0.68 31.60
N LEU A 231 6.11 0.89 30.29
CA LEU A 231 6.18 -0.16 29.27
C LEU A 231 7.60 -0.27 28.68
N ALA A 232 8.05 -1.50 28.47
CA ALA A 232 9.35 -1.79 27.86
C ALA A 232 9.24 -2.96 26.86
N PRO A 233 10.05 -2.97 25.77
CA PRO A 233 10.12 -4.12 24.87
C PRO A 233 10.44 -5.41 25.62
N GLY A 234 9.72 -6.49 25.32
CA GLY A 234 9.90 -7.81 25.95
C GLY A 234 9.08 -8.03 27.23
N GLN A 235 8.28 -7.07 27.67
CA GLN A 235 7.30 -7.31 28.73
C GLN A 235 6.30 -8.40 28.32
N LYS A 236 5.97 -9.28 29.28
CA LYS A 236 4.96 -10.32 29.07
C LYS A 236 3.58 -9.69 29.13
N VAL A 237 2.78 -9.96 28.11
CA VAL A 237 1.37 -9.54 28.04
C VAL A 237 0.49 -10.77 28.14
N VAL A 238 -0.58 -10.68 28.91
CA VAL A 238 -1.61 -11.72 29.02
C VAL A 238 -2.86 -11.20 28.30
N VAL A 239 -3.34 -11.96 27.31
CA VAL A 239 -4.59 -11.70 26.61
C VAL A 239 -5.65 -12.62 27.23
N PRO A 240 -6.78 -12.08 27.74
CA PRO A 240 -7.83 -12.87 28.36
C PRO A 240 -8.60 -13.76 27.37
#